data_AF-A0A453NT58-F1
#
_entry.id   AF-A0A453NT58-F1
#
_cell.length_a   1.000
_cell.length_b   1.000
_cell.length_c   1.000
_cell.angle_alpha   90.00
_cell.angle_beta   90.00
_cell.angle_gamma   90.00
#
_symmetry.space_group_name_H-M   'P 1'
#
loop_
_entity.id
_entity.type
_entity.pdbx_description
1 polymer ?
#
loop_
_entity_poly.entity_id
_entity_poly.type
_entity_poly.pdbx_seq_one_letter_code
_entity_poly.pdbx_strand_id
1 'polypeptide(L)'
;MSFFFLFPSGESVIQITRIEFLHSKGYLHRDIKPDNFLMGLGRKANQVYIIDFGLAKRYRDSTTNRHIPYRENKNLTGTARYASCNTHLGIEQSRRDDLESIGYVLLYFLRGSLPWQGLKAATKKQKYDKISEKKLSTPIEVLCKTHPVEFASYFHYCHSLTFDQRPDYGFLRRLFRDLSDREGHQFDHVFDWTLLKCKQTQKVKAQQQDPGVSSRPVAKNMDKHQAEASCQLEAEQRPVIRMQIRSTAENSRSNNQHSDKLRVSASTDKELLQSTSFGHAGAPRKNVSISKTPWLVDPNSGPSNHL
;
A
#
# COMPACT_ATOMS: atom_id res chain seq x y z
N MET A 1 26.89 -11.49 -0.27
CA MET A 1 26.31 -10.13 -0.10
C MET A 1 25.76 -10.06 1.31
N SER A 2 26.31 -9.18 2.16
CA SER A 2 25.97 -9.13 3.59
C SER A 2 24.54 -8.64 3.79
N PHE A 3 23.76 -9.38 4.57
CA PHE A 3 22.30 -9.21 4.82
C PHE A 3 21.94 -8.03 5.76
N PHE A 4 22.84 -7.07 5.94
CA PHE A 4 22.72 -5.98 6.94
C PHE A 4 21.96 -4.73 6.45
N PHE A 5 21.27 -4.79 5.30
CA PHE A 5 20.90 -3.63 4.49
C PHE A 5 19.40 -3.41 4.30
N LEU A 6 18.53 -3.81 5.23
CA LEU A 6 17.08 -3.55 5.13
C LEU A 6 16.44 -3.86 6.48
N PHE A 7 16.52 -2.93 7.43
CA PHE A 7 15.58 -2.97 8.55
C PHE A 7 14.42 -2.01 8.25
N PRO A 8 13.20 -2.50 7.95
CA PRO A 8 12.07 -1.66 7.57
C PRO A 8 11.46 -0.87 8.74
N SER A 9 12.08 -0.84 9.93
CA SER A 9 11.46 -0.16 11.09
C SER A 9 11.27 1.33 10.83
N GLY A 10 12.28 1.98 10.24
CA GLY A 10 12.19 3.37 9.78
C GLY A 10 11.05 3.61 8.80
N GLU A 11 11.07 2.84 7.71
CA GLU A 11 10.14 2.94 6.59
C GLU A 11 8.70 2.60 6.97
N SER A 12 8.49 1.58 7.80
CA SER A 12 7.16 1.14 8.25
C SER A 12 6.46 2.21 9.07
N VAL A 13 7.17 2.82 10.03
CA VAL A 13 6.63 3.91 10.86
C VAL A 13 6.26 5.11 9.99
N ILE A 14 7.09 5.45 8.99
CA ILE A 14 6.82 6.57 8.10
C ILE A 14 5.63 6.29 7.18
N GLN A 15 5.56 5.12 6.55
CA GLN A 15 4.45 4.73 5.67
C GLN A 15 3.11 4.73 6.41
N ILE A 16 3.05 4.14 7.61
CA ILE A 16 1.83 4.14 8.46
C ILE A 16 1.42 5.58 8.81
N THR A 17 2.39 6.46 9.13
CA THR A 17 2.12 7.86 9.45
C THR A 17 1.52 8.63 8.27
N ARG A 18 2.02 8.39 7.05
CA ARG A 18 1.50 9.03 5.84
C ARG A 18 0.09 8.57 5.49
N ILE A 19 -0.18 7.28 5.65
CA ILE A 19 -1.51 6.71 5.43
C ILE A 19 -2.51 7.14 6.52
N GLU A 20 -2.10 7.22 7.78
CA GLU A 20 -2.92 7.83 8.82
C GLU A 20 -3.30 9.27 8.47
N PHE A 21 -2.34 10.08 8.00
CA PHE A 21 -2.61 11.44 7.58
C PHE A 21 -3.65 11.50 6.45
N LEU A 22 -3.52 10.67 5.42
CA LEU A 22 -4.50 10.59 4.33
C LEU A 22 -5.89 10.20 4.84
N HIS A 23 -5.94 9.17 5.69
CA HIS A 23 -7.19 8.72 6.32
C HIS A 23 -7.83 9.80 7.20
N SER A 24 -7.03 10.63 7.88
CA SER A 24 -7.50 11.77 8.66
C SER A 24 -8.18 12.83 7.78
N LYS A 25 -7.77 12.95 6.52
CA LYS A 25 -8.42 13.82 5.50
C LYS A 25 -9.65 13.18 4.86
N GLY A 26 -10.01 11.94 5.24
CA GLY A 26 -11.22 11.27 4.78
C GLY A 26 -11.08 10.49 3.47
N TYR A 27 -9.85 10.26 3.01
CA TYR A 27 -9.55 9.54 1.77
C TYR A 27 -8.81 8.23 2.04
N LEU A 28 -9.05 7.24 1.17
CA LEU A 28 -8.25 6.02 1.00
C LEU A 28 -7.34 6.21 -0.20
N HIS A 29 -6.18 5.57 -0.19
CA HIS A 29 -5.27 5.56 -1.33
C HIS A 29 -5.66 4.52 -2.38
N ARG A 30 -5.92 3.27 -1.95
CA ARG A 30 -6.30 2.12 -2.79
C ARG A 30 -5.28 1.63 -3.82
N ASP A 31 -4.03 2.11 -3.76
CA ASP A 31 -2.93 1.61 -4.61
C ASP A 31 -1.58 1.76 -3.89
N ILE A 32 -1.51 1.19 -2.69
CA ILE A 32 -0.28 1.14 -1.90
C ILE A 32 0.71 0.19 -2.58
N LYS A 33 1.85 0.73 -3.02
CA LYS A 33 2.94 0.01 -3.66
C LYS A 33 4.25 0.80 -3.52
N PRO A 34 5.43 0.17 -3.60
CA PRO A 34 6.71 0.86 -3.45
C PRO A 34 6.85 2.10 -4.35
N ASP A 35 6.40 2.01 -5.59
CA ASP A 35 6.52 3.08 -6.60
C ASP A 35 5.79 4.39 -6.21
N ASN A 36 4.78 4.29 -5.34
CA ASN A 36 4.01 5.45 -4.88
C ASN A 36 4.59 6.11 -3.62
N PHE A 37 5.72 5.59 -3.11
CA PHE A 37 6.48 6.19 -2.03
C PHE A 37 7.80 6.75 -2.56
N LEU A 38 7.99 8.05 -2.44
CA LEU A 38 9.18 8.74 -2.94
C LEU A 38 9.93 9.44 -1.81
N MET A 39 11.26 9.48 -1.89
CA MET A 39 12.07 10.30 -1.00
C MET A 39 12.10 11.75 -1.50
N GLY A 40 12.10 12.70 -0.56
CA GLY A 40 12.32 14.11 -0.87
C GLY A 40 13.74 14.38 -1.38
N LEU A 41 13.99 15.63 -1.78
CA LEU A 41 15.29 16.08 -2.28
C LEU A 41 15.94 17.08 -1.31
N GLY A 42 17.27 17.17 -1.36
CA GLY A 42 18.06 18.12 -0.57
C GLY A 42 17.78 17.99 0.94
N ARG A 43 17.35 19.08 1.57
CA ARG A 43 17.03 19.13 3.01
C ARG A 43 15.87 18.22 3.43
N LYS A 44 15.10 17.69 2.48
CA LYS A 44 13.98 16.75 2.73
C LYS A 44 14.31 15.32 2.29
N ALA A 45 15.59 14.99 2.08
CA ALA A 45 16.01 13.67 1.62
C ALA A 45 15.68 12.53 2.59
N ASN A 46 15.38 12.83 3.85
CA ASN A 46 14.92 11.88 4.85
C ASN A 46 13.38 11.75 4.94
N GLN A 47 12.65 12.50 4.12
CA GLN A 47 11.19 12.54 4.16
C GLN A 47 10.61 11.66 3.05
N VAL A 48 9.86 10.62 3.44
CA VAL A 48 9.03 9.85 2.50
C VAL A 48 7.76 10.63 2.17
N TYR A 49 7.37 10.65 0.91
CA TYR A 49 6.15 11.22 0.35
C TYR A 49 5.29 10.12 -0.26
N ILE A 50 3.98 10.31 -0.20
CA ILE A 50 3.01 9.50 -0.94
C ILE A 50 2.56 10.29 -2.17
N ILE A 51 2.52 9.64 -3.32
CA ILE A 51 2.08 10.21 -4.61
C ILE A 51 0.99 9.35 -5.25
N ASP A 52 0.48 9.79 -6.41
CA ASP A 52 -0.52 9.10 -7.22
C ASP A 52 -1.86 8.82 -6.51
N PHE A 53 -2.65 9.89 -6.39
CA PHE A 53 -4.03 9.83 -5.88
C PHE A 53 -5.05 9.51 -6.98
N GLY A 54 -4.64 9.03 -8.16
CA GLY A 54 -5.55 8.76 -9.28
C GLY A 54 -6.61 7.69 -8.98
N LEU A 55 -6.30 6.79 -8.05
CA LEU A 55 -7.23 5.78 -7.53
C LEU A 55 -7.79 6.11 -6.15
N ALA A 56 -7.45 7.25 -5.56
CA ALA A 56 -7.90 7.61 -4.23
C ALA A 56 -9.43 7.78 -4.17
N LYS A 57 -10.02 7.49 -3.01
CA LYS A 57 -11.47 7.56 -2.84
C LYS A 57 -11.85 8.08 -1.46
N ARG A 58 -12.83 8.98 -1.39
CA ARG A 58 -13.40 9.42 -0.11
C ARG A 58 -14.14 8.26 0.56
N TYR A 59 -13.79 7.92 1.80
CA TYR A 59 -14.44 6.85 2.57
C TYR A 59 -15.35 7.33 3.68
N ARG A 60 -15.31 8.62 4.01
CA ARG A 60 -16.21 9.23 4.97
C ARG A 60 -16.63 10.60 4.54
N ASP A 61 -17.81 11.00 4.98
CA ASP A 61 -18.27 12.36 4.79
C ASP A 61 -17.42 13.36 5.62
N SER A 62 -17.07 14.50 5.03
CA SER A 62 -16.20 15.49 5.67
C SER A 62 -16.86 16.22 6.85
N THR A 63 -18.19 16.30 6.84
CA THR A 63 -18.94 17.06 7.84
C THR A 63 -19.45 16.14 8.95
N THR A 64 -20.08 15.03 8.55
CA THR A 64 -20.72 14.08 9.47
C THR A 64 -19.79 12.96 9.94
N ASN A 65 -18.59 12.82 9.35
CA ASN A 65 -17.68 11.69 9.54
C ASN A 65 -18.29 10.30 9.28
N ARG A 66 -19.48 10.23 8.65
CA ARG A 66 -20.16 8.98 8.35
C ARG A 66 -19.38 8.18 7.33
N HIS A 67 -19.08 6.92 7.67
CA HIS A 67 -18.37 5.99 6.78
C HIS A 67 -19.23 5.61 5.57
N ILE A 68 -18.59 5.33 4.42
CA ILE A 68 -19.25 4.74 3.26
C ILE A 68 -19.88 3.38 3.65
N PRO A 69 -21.00 2.99 3.04
CA PRO A 69 -21.61 1.70 3.31
C PRO A 69 -20.76 0.56 2.75
N TYR A 70 -20.84 -0.61 3.38
CA TYR A 70 -20.27 -1.84 2.88
C TYR A 70 -20.92 -2.23 1.54
N ARG A 71 -20.11 -2.68 0.58
CA ARG A 71 -20.56 -3.14 -0.75
C ARG A 71 -19.66 -4.28 -1.23
N GLU A 72 -20.23 -5.19 -2.00
CA GLU A 72 -19.53 -6.30 -2.66
C GLU A 72 -19.59 -6.14 -4.18
N ASN A 73 -19.11 -7.14 -4.92
CA ASN A 73 -19.10 -7.18 -6.39
C ASN A 73 -18.37 -5.99 -7.03
N LYS A 74 -17.31 -5.51 -6.36
CA LYS A 74 -16.39 -4.49 -6.89
C LYS A 74 -15.35 -5.15 -7.78
N ASN A 75 -14.95 -4.44 -8.84
CA ASN A 75 -13.77 -4.82 -9.61
C ASN A 75 -12.51 -4.56 -8.79
N LEU A 76 -11.50 -5.41 -8.99
CA LEU A 76 -10.17 -5.18 -8.43
C LEU A 76 -9.64 -3.83 -8.91
N THR A 77 -9.28 -2.98 -7.96
CA THR A 77 -8.70 -1.65 -8.21
C THR A 77 -7.34 -1.58 -7.53
N GLY A 78 -6.36 -0.97 -8.20
CA GLY A 78 -4.97 -0.93 -7.75
C GLY A 78 -4.15 -2.16 -8.17
N THR A 79 -2.97 -2.29 -7.58
CA THR A 79 -1.99 -3.31 -7.94
C THR A 79 -2.27 -4.64 -7.23
N ALA A 80 -2.71 -5.66 -7.99
CA ALA A 80 -3.08 -6.99 -7.47
C ALA A 80 -2.05 -7.65 -6.52
N ARG A 81 -0.75 -7.37 -6.74
CA ARG A 81 0.35 -7.88 -5.90
C ARG A 81 0.23 -7.43 -4.44
N TYR A 82 -0.14 -6.17 -4.21
CA TYR A 82 -0.20 -5.56 -2.88
C TYR A 82 -1.63 -5.38 -2.37
N ALA A 83 -2.65 -5.54 -3.22
CA ALA A 83 -4.06 -5.43 -2.83
C ALA A 83 -4.45 -6.39 -1.68
N SER A 84 -5.33 -5.96 -0.78
CA SER A 84 -5.85 -6.80 0.32
C SER A 84 -6.60 -8.04 -0.18
N CYS A 85 -6.75 -9.06 0.68
CA CYS A 85 -7.62 -10.21 0.41
C CYS A 85 -9.06 -9.76 0.10
N ASN A 86 -9.60 -8.80 0.85
CA ASN A 86 -10.94 -8.25 0.62
C ASN A 86 -11.09 -7.64 -0.79
N THR A 87 -10.05 -6.95 -1.28
CA THR A 87 -10.07 -6.35 -2.62
C THR A 87 -10.17 -7.42 -3.71
N HIS A 88 -9.48 -8.55 -3.52
CA HIS A 88 -9.60 -9.70 -4.43
C HIS A 88 -10.97 -10.37 -4.38
N LEU A 89 -11.62 -10.36 -3.22
CA LEU A 89 -12.99 -10.86 -3.02
C LEU A 89 -14.07 -9.88 -3.54
N GLY A 90 -13.68 -8.76 -4.14
CA GLY A 90 -14.61 -7.76 -4.66
C GLY A 90 -15.35 -6.97 -3.59
N ILE A 91 -14.82 -6.93 -2.37
CA ILE A 91 -15.35 -6.11 -1.27
C ILE A 91 -14.85 -4.68 -1.45
N GLU A 92 -15.72 -3.69 -1.20
CA GLU A 92 -15.36 -2.28 -1.21
C GLU A 92 -14.23 -2.01 -0.22
N GLN A 93 -13.23 -1.24 -0.66
CA GLN A 93 -12.06 -0.95 0.17
C GLN A 93 -12.37 0.07 1.27
N SER A 94 -11.65 -0.06 2.37
CA SER A 94 -11.69 0.77 3.56
C SER A 94 -10.26 0.97 4.11
N ARG A 95 -10.14 1.61 5.28
CA ARG A 95 -8.83 1.91 5.90
C ARG A 95 -8.01 0.66 6.19
N ARG A 96 -8.65 -0.48 6.50
CA ARG A 96 -7.96 -1.74 6.80
C ARG A 96 -7.21 -2.29 5.58
N ASP A 97 -7.72 -2.00 4.38
CA ASP A 97 -7.18 -2.51 3.12
C ASP A 97 -5.89 -1.79 2.71
N ASP A 98 -5.82 -0.47 2.94
CA ASP A 98 -4.57 0.29 2.76
C ASP A 98 -3.49 -0.20 3.74
N LEU A 99 -3.84 -0.52 4.99
CA LEU A 99 -2.90 -1.05 5.99
C LEU A 99 -2.42 -2.47 5.66
N GLU A 100 -3.31 -3.38 5.31
CA GLU A 100 -2.92 -4.72 4.86
C GLU A 100 -1.95 -4.65 3.67
N SER A 101 -2.20 -3.71 2.74
CA SER A 101 -1.32 -3.47 1.60
C SER A 101 0.07 -2.95 2.01
N ILE A 102 0.17 -2.08 3.03
CA ILE A 102 1.46 -1.68 3.63
C ILE A 102 2.20 -2.92 4.16
N GLY A 103 1.52 -3.81 4.87
CA GLY A 103 2.11 -5.06 5.37
C GLY A 103 2.77 -5.88 4.25
N TYR A 104 2.08 -6.04 3.12
CA TYR A 104 2.64 -6.74 1.96
C TYR A 104 3.84 -6.02 1.33
N VAL A 105 3.83 -4.68 1.30
CA VAL A 105 4.97 -3.88 0.82
C VAL A 105 6.19 -4.06 1.73
N LEU A 106 6.01 -4.01 3.05
CA LEU A 106 7.10 -4.20 4.00
C LEU A 106 7.70 -5.60 3.90
N LEU A 107 6.85 -6.62 3.79
CA LEU A 107 7.31 -8.00 3.63
C LEU A 107 7.99 -8.22 2.28
N TYR A 108 7.54 -7.54 1.23
CA TYR A 108 8.21 -7.53 -0.07
C TYR A 108 9.64 -6.97 0.03
N PHE A 109 9.85 -5.88 0.78
CA PHE A 109 11.19 -5.34 1.01
C PHE A 109 12.09 -6.31 1.77
N LEU A 110 11.57 -7.01 2.77
CA LEU A 110 12.35 -8.00 3.54
C LEU A 110 12.71 -9.24 2.74
N ARG A 111 11.78 -9.75 1.93
CA ARG A 111 11.94 -11.02 1.22
C ARG A 111 12.50 -10.87 -0.20
N GLY A 112 12.47 -9.65 -0.75
CA GLY A 112 12.69 -9.37 -2.17
C GLY A 112 11.54 -9.84 -3.10
N SER A 113 10.69 -10.76 -2.64
CA SER A 113 9.52 -11.25 -3.38
C SER A 113 8.41 -11.81 -2.47
N LEU A 114 7.18 -11.76 -2.95
CA LEU A 114 5.98 -12.32 -2.33
C LEU A 114 5.62 -13.68 -2.95
N PRO A 115 5.03 -14.63 -2.19
CA PRO A 115 4.76 -16.00 -2.65
C PRO A 115 3.83 -16.12 -3.89
N TRP A 116 3.07 -15.07 -4.20
CA TRP A 116 2.15 -14.99 -5.34
C TRP A 116 2.75 -14.25 -6.56
N GLN A 117 4.06 -13.98 -6.58
CA GLN A 117 4.74 -13.44 -7.76
C GLN A 117 5.10 -14.54 -8.77
N GLY A 118 5.17 -14.18 -10.06
CA GLY A 118 5.60 -15.10 -11.12
C GLY A 118 4.56 -16.13 -11.57
N LEU A 119 3.34 -16.11 -11.02
CA LEU A 119 2.28 -17.03 -11.41
C LEU A 119 1.87 -16.83 -12.87
N LYS A 120 1.96 -17.91 -13.66
CA LYS A 120 1.59 -17.93 -15.08
C LYS A 120 0.08 -18.12 -15.23
N ALA A 121 -0.54 -17.36 -16.13
CA ALA A 121 -1.96 -17.46 -16.47
C ALA A 121 -2.16 -16.99 -17.92
N ALA A 122 -3.19 -17.51 -18.60
CA ALA A 122 -3.48 -17.15 -19.98
C ALA A 122 -4.14 -15.77 -20.08
N THR A 123 -4.96 -15.40 -19.10
CA THR A 123 -5.65 -14.10 -19.05
C THR A 123 -5.32 -13.31 -17.80
N LYS A 124 -5.53 -11.98 -17.85
CA LYS A 124 -5.37 -11.10 -16.67
C LYS A 124 -6.28 -11.52 -15.52
N LYS A 125 -7.53 -11.90 -15.81
CA LYS A 125 -8.50 -12.38 -14.82
C LYS A 125 -7.98 -13.62 -14.10
N GLN A 126 -7.60 -14.65 -14.86
CA GLN A 126 -7.00 -15.87 -14.28
C GLN A 126 -5.73 -15.58 -13.47
N LYS A 127 -4.93 -14.58 -13.88
CA LYS A 127 -3.76 -14.17 -13.10
C LYS A 127 -4.16 -13.60 -11.73
N TYR A 128 -5.21 -12.78 -11.68
CA TYR A 128 -5.72 -12.23 -10.43
C TYR A 128 -6.34 -13.31 -9.55
N ASP A 129 -7.12 -14.23 -10.15
CA ASP A 129 -7.70 -15.36 -9.42
C ASP A 129 -6.61 -16.23 -8.77
N LYS A 130 -5.53 -16.54 -9.50
CA LYS A 130 -4.37 -17.28 -8.94
C LYS A 130 -3.64 -16.53 -7.83
N ILE A 131 -3.51 -15.21 -7.94
CA ILE A 131 -2.91 -14.38 -6.89
C ILE A 131 -3.81 -14.40 -5.65
N SER A 132 -5.11 -14.23 -5.83
CA SER A 132 -6.12 -14.28 -4.77
C SER A 132 -6.10 -15.62 -4.03
N GLU A 133 -6.18 -16.72 -4.77
CA GLU A 133 -6.12 -18.08 -4.22
C GLU A 133 -4.83 -18.30 -3.43
N LYS A 134 -3.68 -17.85 -3.97
CA LYS A 134 -2.39 -18.00 -3.28
C LYS A 134 -2.31 -17.15 -2.01
N LYS A 135 -2.91 -15.94 -1.98
CA LYS A 135 -2.99 -15.11 -0.78
C LYS A 135 -3.83 -15.76 0.30
N LEU A 136 -5.04 -16.21 -0.05
CA LEU A 136 -5.98 -16.82 0.89
C LEU A 136 -5.48 -18.17 1.43
N SER A 137 -4.77 -18.94 0.60
CA SER A 137 -4.21 -20.25 0.99
C SER A 137 -2.86 -20.17 1.69
N THR A 138 -2.26 -18.99 1.85
CA THR A 138 -0.99 -18.82 2.58
C THR A 138 -1.29 -18.26 3.97
N PRO A 139 -1.22 -19.07 5.04
CA PRO A 139 -1.40 -18.58 6.41
C PRO A 139 -0.40 -17.49 6.78
N ILE A 140 -0.77 -16.58 7.67
CA ILE A 140 0.08 -15.47 8.11
C ILE A 140 1.40 -15.98 8.70
N GLU A 141 1.36 -17.07 9.45
CA GLU A 141 2.52 -17.71 10.08
C GLU A 141 3.50 -18.24 9.03
N VAL A 142 2.98 -18.74 7.90
CA VAL A 142 3.78 -19.20 6.76
C VAL A 142 4.33 -18.01 5.98
N LEU A 143 3.51 -16.98 5.78
CA LEU A 143 3.88 -15.75 5.08
C LEU A 143 5.03 -15.02 5.79
N CYS A 144 4.92 -14.88 7.10
CA CYS A 144 5.88 -14.19 7.98
C CYS A 144 6.96 -15.12 8.56
N LYS A 145 7.01 -16.39 8.13
CA LYS A 145 8.05 -17.33 8.57
C LYS A 145 9.43 -16.70 8.37
N THR A 146 10.33 -16.91 9.34
CA THR A 146 11.71 -16.38 9.40
C THR A 146 11.83 -14.86 9.55
N HIS A 147 10.76 -14.14 9.89
CA HIS A 147 10.78 -12.70 10.16
C HIS A 147 10.28 -12.43 11.59
N PRO A 148 10.54 -11.25 12.17
CA PRO A 148 10.08 -10.91 13.51
C PRO A 148 8.56 -11.08 13.68
N VAL A 149 8.13 -11.51 14.87
CA VAL A 149 6.73 -11.84 15.19
C VAL A 149 5.78 -10.63 15.04
N GLU A 150 6.33 -9.43 15.11
CA GLU A 150 5.62 -8.17 14.91
C GLU A 150 4.99 -8.07 13.51
N PHE A 151 5.58 -8.71 12.49
CA PHE A 151 4.98 -8.79 11.15
C PHE A 151 3.71 -9.64 11.14
N ALA A 152 3.73 -10.81 11.78
CA ALA A 152 2.55 -11.64 11.91
C ALA A 152 1.47 -10.92 12.73
N SER A 153 1.87 -10.29 13.84
CA SER A 153 0.98 -9.48 14.69
C SER A 153 0.33 -8.33 13.93
N TYR A 154 1.07 -7.66 13.04
CA TYR A 154 0.55 -6.62 12.16
C TYR A 154 -0.56 -7.14 11.24
N PHE A 155 -0.35 -8.29 10.58
CA PHE A 155 -1.35 -8.87 9.69
C PHE A 155 -2.59 -9.35 10.45
N HIS A 156 -2.40 -10.04 11.59
CA HIS A 156 -3.50 -10.46 12.45
C HIS A 156 -4.35 -9.27 12.89
N TYR A 157 -3.71 -8.16 13.27
CA TYR A 157 -4.40 -6.92 13.57
C TYR A 157 -5.22 -6.41 12.38
N CYS A 158 -4.60 -6.28 11.20
CA CYS A 158 -5.28 -5.76 10.00
C CYS A 158 -6.47 -6.64 9.59
N HIS A 159 -6.34 -7.97 9.69
CA HIS A 159 -7.41 -8.92 9.37
C HIS A 159 -8.54 -8.91 10.41
N SER A 160 -8.26 -8.56 11.67
CA SER A 160 -9.29 -8.42 12.71
C SER A 160 -10.15 -7.17 12.57
N LEU A 161 -9.72 -6.16 11.80
CA LEU A 161 -10.44 -4.91 11.66
C LEU A 161 -11.78 -5.09 10.94
N THR A 162 -12.87 -4.57 11.52
CA THR A 162 -14.13 -4.44 10.77
C THR A 162 -14.00 -3.40 9.67
N PHE A 163 -14.94 -3.43 8.71
CA PHE A 163 -14.91 -2.56 7.53
C PHE A 163 -14.89 -1.05 7.86
N ASP A 164 -15.64 -0.64 8.87
CA ASP A 164 -15.81 0.76 9.28
C ASP A 164 -15.01 1.13 10.54
N GLN A 165 -14.25 0.18 11.12
CA GLN A 165 -13.43 0.44 12.30
C GLN A 165 -12.32 1.45 11.99
N ARG A 166 -12.05 2.33 12.97
CA ARG A 166 -10.86 3.19 12.94
C ARG A 166 -9.66 2.37 13.44
N PRO A 167 -8.60 2.20 12.62
CA PRO A 167 -7.38 1.54 13.08
C PRO A 167 -6.68 2.34 14.20
N ASP A 168 -6.07 1.62 15.14
CA ASP A 168 -5.08 2.14 16.08
C ASP A 168 -3.72 2.16 15.37
N TYR A 169 -3.48 3.24 14.62
CA TYR A 169 -2.20 3.47 13.96
C TYR A 169 -1.04 3.60 14.97
N GLY A 170 -1.33 4.02 16.20
CA GLY A 170 -0.34 4.11 17.27
C GLY A 170 0.19 2.75 17.67
N PHE A 171 -0.70 1.77 17.85
CA PHE A 171 -0.32 0.37 18.09
C PHE A 171 0.55 -0.18 16.96
N LEU A 172 0.15 0.02 15.70
CA LEU A 172 0.90 -0.47 14.55
C LEU A 172 2.31 0.14 14.46
N ARG A 173 2.47 1.43 14.77
CA ARG A 173 3.80 2.07 14.86
C ARG A 173 4.62 1.54 16.02
N ARG A 174 3.99 1.32 17.19
CA ARG A 174 4.67 0.79 18.38
C ARG A 174 5.27 -0.58 18.10
N LEU A 175 4.55 -1.48 17.44
CA LEU A 175 5.06 -2.80 17.04
C LEU A 175 6.44 -2.70 16.37
N PHE A 176 6.58 -1.86 15.34
CA PHE A 176 7.84 -1.75 14.60
C PHE A 176 8.90 -0.90 15.29
N ARG A 177 8.50 0.09 16.10
CA ARG A 177 9.44 0.89 16.89
C ARG A 177 10.08 0.05 17.99
N ASP A 178 9.26 -0.67 18.76
CA ASP A 178 9.74 -1.49 19.87
C ASP A 178 10.63 -2.64 19.34
N LEU A 179 10.30 -3.19 18.16
CA LEU A 179 11.19 -4.11 17.41
C LEU A 179 12.53 -3.43 17.06
N SER A 180 12.49 -2.22 16.52
CA SER A 180 13.71 -1.45 16.16
C SER A 180 14.61 -1.23 17.35
N ASP A 181 14.03 -0.82 18.48
CA ASP A 181 14.74 -0.52 19.71
C ASP A 181 15.39 -1.80 20.27
N ARG A 182 14.68 -2.93 20.21
CA ARG A 182 15.19 -4.24 20.64
C ARG A 182 16.37 -4.74 19.81
N GLU A 183 16.35 -4.48 18.51
CA GLU A 183 17.46 -4.82 17.60
C GLU A 183 18.62 -3.79 17.68
N GLY A 184 18.50 -2.76 18.52
CA GLY A 184 19.54 -1.75 18.74
C GLY A 184 19.68 -0.75 17.58
N HIS A 185 18.66 -0.63 16.73
CA HIS A 185 18.66 0.31 15.61
C HIS A 185 18.25 1.70 16.08
N GLN A 186 19.12 2.70 15.85
CA GLN A 186 18.74 4.09 16.07
C GLN A 186 17.90 4.61 14.91
N PHE A 187 16.84 5.36 15.22
CA PHE A 187 16.05 6.09 14.21
C PHE A 187 16.78 7.38 13.85
N ASP A 188 17.91 7.24 13.15
CA ASP A 188 18.80 8.35 12.74
C ASP A 188 18.45 8.93 11.37
N HIS A 189 17.37 8.43 10.74
CA HIS A 189 16.97 8.75 9.38
C HIS A 189 18.03 8.41 8.30
N VAL A 190 18.98 7.53 8.62
CA VAL A 190 20.02 7.07 7.69
C VAL A 190 19.54 5.81 6.99
N PHE A 191 19.02 5.99 5.78
CA PHE A 191 18.60 4.87 4.92
C PHE A 191 19.79 4.19 4.23
N ASP A 192 19.62 2.95 3.78
CA ASP A 192 20.69 2.14 3.15
C ASP A 192 21.39 2.86 1.99
N TRP A 193 20.61 3.57 1.14
CA TRP A 193 21.16 4.33 0.02
C TRP A 193 21.94 5.57 0.45
N THR A 194 21.71 6.09 1.65
CA THR A 194 22.45 7.23 2.22
C THR A 194 23.87 6.81 2.58
N LEU A 195 24.04 5.61 3.12
CA LEU A 195 25.35 5.01 3.42
C LEU A 195 26.13 4.69 2.13
N LEU A 196 25.45 4.22 1.08
CA LEU A 196 26.07 3.95 -0.22
C LEU A 196 26.58 5.24 -0.89
N LYS A 197 25.82 6.33 -0.82
CA LYS A 197 26.25 7.65 -1.33
C LYS A 197 27.47 8.17 -0.56
N CYS A 198 27.48 8.08 0.77
CA CYS A 198 28.64 8.51 1.57
C CYS A 198 29.93 7.74 1.19
N LYS A 199 29.83 6.42 0.99
CA LYS A 199 30.96 5.58 0.53
C LYS A 199 31.42 5.91 -0.90
N GLN A 200 30.50 6.28 -1.80
CA GLN A 200 30.84 6.71 -3.15
C GLN A 200 31.50 8.09 -3.16
N THR A 201 30.98 9.06 -2.40
CA THR A 201 31.59 10.40 -2.26
C THR A 201 32.99 10.32 -1.64
N GLN A 202 33.21 9.42 -0.67
CA GLN A 202 34.54 9.18 -0.10
C GLN A 202 35.52 8.56 -1.12
N LYS A 203 35.06 7.66 -2.00
CA LYS A 203 35.90 7.10 -3.07
C LYS A 203 36.26 8.13 -4.15
N VAL A 204 35.33 9.01 -4.52
CA VAL A 204 35.59 10.09 -5.49
C VAL A 204 36.58 11.12 -4.91
N LYS A 205 36.46 11.46 -3.62
CA LYS A 205 37.43 12.34 -2.94
C LYS A 205 38.81 11.70 -2.77
N ALA A 206 38.88 10.39 -2.55
CA ALA A 206 40.15 9.65 -2.45
C ALA A 206 40.86 9.48 -3.81
N GLN A 207 40.13 9.52 -4.92
CA GLN A 207 40.69 9.45 -6.28
C GLN A 207 41.09 10.82 -6.86
N GLN A 208 40.74 11.92 -6.20
CA GLN A 208 41.15 13.29 -6.56
C GLN A 208 42.36 13.79 -5.73
N GLN A 209 42.94 12.96 -4.86
CA GLN A 209 44.23 13.25 -4.23
C GLN A 209 45.36 12.67 -5.10
N ASP A 210 45.98 13.56 -5.87
CA ASP A 210 47.17 13.32 -6.68
C ASP A 210 48.38 12.93 -5.78
N PRO A 211 49.17 11.89 -6.10
CA PRO A 211 50.31 11.48 -5.28
C PRO A 211 51.52 12.36 -5.61
N GLY A 212 51.62 13.53 -4.99
CA GLY A 212 52.70 14.45 -5.34
C GLY A 212 52.99 15.62 -4.43
N VAL A 213 53.03 15.47 -3.09
CA VAL A 213 53.90 16.32 -2.24
C VAL A 213 54.33 15.55 -0.99
N SER A 214 55.65 15.39 -0.81
CA SER A 214 56.30 14.91 0.41
C SER A 214 56.49 16.05 1.41
N SER A 215 56.01 15.92 2.66
CA SER A 215 56.88 15.93 3.85
C SER A 215 56.13 16.04 5.21
N ARG A 216 56.58 15.18 6.14
CA ARG A 216 56.52 15.16 7.62
C ARG A 216 55.23 14.78 8.38
N PRO A 217 55.35 13.92 9.43
CA PRO A 217 54.24 13.57 10.30
C PRO A 217 54.13 14.57 11.46
N VAL A 218 52.94 15.08 11.72
CA VAL A 218 52.58 15.69 13.02
C VAL A 218 51.36 14.98 13.57
N ALA A 219 51.41 14.75 14.88
CA ALA A 219 50.59 13.83 15.64
C ALA A 219 49.08 14.08 15.60
N LYS A 220 48.35 12.99 15.89
CA LYS A 220 46.91 12.91 16.12
C LYS A 220 46.44 13.97 17.13
N ASN A 221 45.33 14.64 16.82
CA ASN A 221 44.27 14.78 17.81
C ASN A 221 42.89 14.70 17.15
N MET A 222 42.03 13.93 17.81
CA MET A 222 40.65 13.66 17.42
C MET A 222 39.78 14.86 17.79
N ASP A 223 39.01 15.38 16.85
CA ASP A 223 37.72 16.00 17.15
C ASP A 223 36.66 15.48 16.18
N LYS A 224 35.68 14.78 16.75
CA LYS A 224 34.69 13.95 16.04
C LYS A 224 33.39 14.71 15.74
N HIS A 225 33.41 16.05 15.72
CA HIS A 225 32.20 16.88 15.61
C HIS A 225 32.07 17.71 14.33
N GLN A 226 32.94 17.55 13.32
CA GLN A 226 32.93 18.39 12.10
C GLN A 226 32.44 17.73 10.81
N ALA A 227 32.00 16.46 10.85
CA ALA A 227 31.51 15.76 9.66
C ALA A 227 30.06 16.11 9.27
N GLU A 228 29.30 16.78 10.16
CA GLU A 228 27.88 17.09 9.92
C GLU A 228 27.67 18.33 9.04
N ALA A 229 28.66 19.22 8.95
CA ALA A 229 28.53 20.47 8.21
C ALA A 229 28.86 20.34 6.70
N SER A 230 29.64 19.34 6.30
CA SER A 230 30.20 19.27 4.94
C SER A 230 29.20 18.85 3.86
N CYS A 231 28.06 18.26 4.21
CA CYS A 231 27.03 17.84 3.25
C CYS A 231 25.98 18.92 2.97
N GLN A 232 26.07 20.11 3.59
CA GLN A 232 25.00 21.13 3.51
C GLN A 232 25.30 22.32 2.60
N LEU A 233 26.50 22.45 2.02
CA LEU A 233 26.94 23.69 1.34
C LEU A 233 27.01 23.66 -0.20
N GLU A 234 26.62 22.58 -0.88
CA GLU A 234 26.63 22.54 -2.36
C GLU A 234 25.23 22.51 -2.97
N ALA A 235 24.41 23.52 -2.66
CA ALA A 235 23.10 23.69 -3.31
C ALA A 235 22.76 25.15 -3.60
N GLU A 236 23.73 25.94 -4.06
CA GLU A 236 23.45 27.18 -4.78
C GLU A 236 24.03 27.10 -6.18
N GLN A 237 23.15 26.86 -7.15
CA GLN A 237 23.07 27.53 -8.46
C GLN A 237 22.05 26.77 -9.32
N ARG A 238 20.89 27.39 -9.57
CA ARG A 238 19.94 26.97 -10.61
C ARG A 238 19.96 28.01 -11.74
N PRO A 239 19.99 27.60 -13.02
CA PRO A 239 19.35 28.40 -14.06
C PRO A 239 17.84 28.14 -14.03
N VAL A 240 17.07 29.20 -14.19
CA VAL A 240 15.60 29.19 -14.26
C VAL A 240 15.17 28.56 -15.59
N ILE A 241 14.54 27.38 -15.55
CA ILE A 241 13.83 26.83 -16.72
C ILE A 241 12.34 27.12 -16.56
N ARG A 242 11.86 28.08 -17.37
CA ARG A 242 10.45 28.46 -17.51
C ARG A 242 9.72 27.36 -18.28
N MET A 243 8.83 26.63 -17.62
CA MET A 243 7.98 25.63 -18.27
C MET A 243 6.86 26.34 -19.03
N GLN A 244 6.99 26.47 -20.35
CA GLN A 244 5.89 26.90 -21.23
C GLN A 244 4.88 25.77 -21.35
N ILE A 245 3.65 26.03 -20.88
CA ILE A 245 2.50 25.17 -21.15
C ILE A 245 2.15 25.35 -22.63
N ARG A 246 2.45 24.35 -23.46
CA ARG A 246 1.87 24.25 -24.81
C ARG A 246 0.46 23.68 -24.68
N SER A 247 -0.54 24.54 -24.85
CA SER A 247 -1.90 24.14 -25.16
C SER A 247 -1.93 23.52 -26.55
N THR A 248 -2.28 22.23 -26.66
CA THR A 248 -2.65 21.62 -27.95
C THR A 248 -4.09 21.99 -28.25
N ALA A 249 -4.26 23.02 -29.06
CA ALA A 249 -5.49 23.32 -29.78
C ALA A 249 -5.23 23.18 -31.28
N GLU A 250 -6.22 22.61 -31.97
CA GLU A 250 -6.44 22.57 -33.43
C GLU A 250 -5.52 21.59 -34.21
N ASN A 251 -5.96 20.87 -35.25
CA ASN A 251 -6.95 21.25 -36.25
C ASN A 251 -7.34 20.02 -37.12
N SER A 252 -8.61 19.89 -37.45
CA SER A 252 -9.03 19.34 -38.75
C SER A 252 -10.35 19.96 -39.18
N ARG A 253 -10.23 21.01 -40.01
CA ARG A 253 -11.31 21.63 -40.78
C ARG A 253 -11.74 20.70 -41.92
N SER A 254 -13.04 20.62 -42.18
CA SER A 254 -13.58 20.91 -43.53
C SER A 254 -15.09 21.20 -43.48
N ASN A 255 -15.47 22.15 -44.34
CA ASN A 255 -16.78 22.75 -44.56
C ASN A 255 -17.91 21.74 -44.83
N ASN A 256 -19.12 22.03 -44.36
CA ASN A 256 -20.17 22.46 -45.28
C ASN A 256 -21.33 23.19 -44.59
N GLN A 257 -21.79 24.21 -45.30
CA GLN A 257 -22.95 25.07 -45.04
C GLN A 257 -24.25 24.25 -45.04
N HIS A 258 -25.20 24.52 -44.15
CA HIS A 258 -26.54 24.99 -44.52
C HIS A 258 -27.38 25.38 -43.30
N SER A 259 -28.41 26.16 -43.58
CA SER A 259 -29.23 27.05 -42.78
C SER A 259 -30.28 26.42 -41.84
N ASP A 260 -30.67 27.23 -40.86
CA ASP A 260 -32.04 27.53 -40.43
C ASP A 260 -32.87 26.59 -39.51
N LYS A 261 -33.45 27.28 -38.51
CA LYS A 261 -34.80 27.14 -37.89
C LYS A 261 -35.00 26.21 -36.69
N LEU A 262 -35.11 26.89 -35.53
CA LEU A 262 -36.28 26.92 -34.63
C LEU A 262 -37.26 25.72 -34.70
N ARG A 263 -37.43 24.99 -33.59
CA ARG A 263 -38.74 24.86 -32.92
C ARG A 263 -38.64 24.25 -31.52
N VAL A 264 -39.30 24.93 -30.59
CA VAL A 264 -39.74 24.46 -29.27
C VAL A 264 -40.97 23.54 -29.45
N SER A 265 -41.00 22.41 -28.75
CA SER A 265 -42.27 21.85 -28.24
C SER A 265 -42.02 20.72 -27.25
N ALA A 266 -42.65 20.85 -26.09
CA ALA A 266 -42.80 19.84 -25.07
C ALA A 266 -43.92 18.83 -25.40
N SER A 267 -43.87 17.69 -24.71
CA SER A 267 -45.00 17.01 -24.05
C SER A 267 -45.35 15.56 -24.48
N THR A 268 -45.48 14.73 -23.43
CA THR A 268 -46.44 13.63 -23.16
C THR A 268 -46.29 12.23 -23.79
N ASP A 269 -46.09 11.27 -22.87
CA ASP A 269 -46.76 9.96 -22.64
C ASP A 269 -47.17 9.05 -23.80
N LYS A 270 -46.74 7.76 -23.73
CA LYS A 270 -47.65 6.60 -23.52
C LYS A 270 -46.91 5.25 -23.43
N GLU A 271 -47.45 4.40 -22.56
CA GLU A 271 -47.21 2.96 -22.44
C GLU A 271 -47.46 2.18 -23.74
N LEU A 272 -46.76 1.06 -23.94
CA LEU A 272 -47.39 -0.19 -24.39
C LEU A 272 -46.53 -1.42 -24.04
N LEU A 273 -47.16 -2.37 -23.34
CA LEU A 273 -46.74 -3.76 -23.15
C LEU A 273 -46.87 -4.55 -24.45
N GLN A 274 -45.97 -5.52 -24.69
CA GLN A 274 -46.37 -6.81 -25.27
C GLN A 274 -45.35 -7.92 -24.98
N SER A 275 -45.91 -9.00 -24.45
CA SER A 275 -45.35 -10.30 -24.12
C SER A 275 -45.30 -11.24 -25.33
N THR A 276 -44.32 -12.14 -25.39
CA THR A 276 -44.49 -13.47 -25.99
C THR A 276 -43.75 -14.53 -25.18
N SER A 277 -44.55 -15.45 -24.64
CA SER A 277 -44.20 -16.72 -24.00
C SER A 277 -44.02 -17.83 -25.03
N PHE A 278 -43.08 -18.75 -24.78
CA PHE A 278 -43.23 -20.18 -25.11
C PHE A 278 -42.66 -21.00 -23.95
N GLY A 279 -43.39 -22.04 -23.54
CA GLY A 279 -43.02 -22.94 -22.46
C GLY A 279 -43.28 -24.41 -22.79
N HIS A 280 -43.03 -25.25 -21.79
CA HIS A 280 -43.16 -26.73 -21.66
C HIS A 280 -41.87 -27.52 -22.00
N ALA A 281 -41.44 -28.54 -21.26
CA ALA A 281 -41.79 -29.20 -19.98
C ALA A 281 -40.53 -30.03 -19.59
N GLY A 282 -40.15 -30.33 -18.34
CA GLY A 282 -40.79 -31.21 -17.36
C GLY A 282 -39.68 -31.86 -16.49
N ALA A 283 -39.98 -32.10 -15.21
CA ALA A 283 -39.13 -32.37 -14.03
C ALA A 283 -38.46 -33.79 -13.99
N PRO A 284 -37.84 -34.32 -12.88
CA PRO A 284 -37.69 -33.76 -11.51
C PRO A 284 -36.36 -34.00 -10.72
N ARG A 285 -36.17 -33.11 -9.72
CA ARG A 285 -35.66 -33.25 -8.32
C ARG A 285 -34.39 -34.06 -7.99
N LYS A 286 -33.49 -33.42 -7.23
CA LYS A 286 -32.97 -33.88 -5.92
C LYS A 286 -32.52 -32.68 -5.06
N ASN A 287 -33.18 -32.50 -3.91
CA ASN A 287 -32.78 -31.61 -2.82
C ASN A 287 -31.71 -32.31 -1.97
N VAL A 288 -30.65 -31.60 -1.60
CA VAL A 288 -29.79 -31.96 -0.46
C VAL A 288 -29.71 -30.73 0.45
N SER A 289 -30.39 -30.86 1.59
CA SER A 289 -30.30 -30.00 2.75
C SER A 289 -29.12 -30.45 3.61
N ILE A 290 -28.14 -29.56 3.84
CA ILE A 290 -27.10 -29.75 4.85
C ILE A 290 -27.53 -29.00 6.11
N SER A 291 -27.76 -29.78 7.17
CA SER A 291 -28.11 -29.36 8.51
C SER A 291 -26.93 -28.70 9.24
N LYS A 292 -27.24 -27.62 9.96
CA LYS A 292 -26.46 -27.11 11.09
C LYS A 292 -26.86 -27.91 12.34
N THR A 293 -25.89 -28.36 13.12
CA THR A 293 -26.10 -28.68 14.55
C THR A 293 -24.97 -28.07 15.39
N PRO A 294 -25.27 -27.44 16.54
CA PRO A 294 -24.30 -26.81 17.43
C PRO A 294 -23.82 -27.75 18.54
N TRP A 295 -22.59 -27.52 19.02
CA TRP A 295 -22.08 -28.12 20.25
C TRP A 295 -22.75 -27.49 21.46
N LEU A 296 -23.50 -28.29 22.22
CA LEU A 296 -24.04 -27.95 23.53
C LEU A 296 -23.47 -28.95 24.54
N VAL A 297 -22.94 -28.38 25.60
CA VAL A 297 -22.27 -29.03 26.73
C VAL A 297 -23.34 -29.38 27.76
N ASP A 298 -23.39 -30.64 28.22
CA ASP A 298 -24.23 -31.04 29.35
C ASP A 298 -23.37 -31.19 30.63
N PRO A 299 -23.76 -30.56 31.76
CA PRO A 299 -23.12 -30.71 33.06
C PRO A 299 -23.98 -31.59 33.99
N ASN A 300 -23.52 -32.79 34.34
CA ASN A 300 -23.75 -33.42 35.67
C ASN A 300 -23.34 -34.90 35.67
N SER A 301 -22.24 -35.19 36.38
CA SER A 301 -22.15 -36.43 37.16
C SER A 301 -21.40 -36.10 38.46
N GLY A 302 -22.19 -36.06 39.54
CA GLY A 302 -21.71 -35.98 40.92
C GLY A 302 -21.19 -37.32 41.45
N PRO A 303 -20.82 -37.39 42.74
CA PRO A 303 -19.51 -37.89 43.17
C PRO A 303 -19.55 -39.26 43.85
N SER A 304 -18.37 -39.90 43.96
CA SER A 304 -18.11 -40.95 44.95
C SER A 304 -16.77 -40.71 45.64
N ASN A 305 -16.86 -40.48 46.95
CA ASN A 305 -15.78 -40.58 47.93
C ASN A 305 -15.23 -42.02 47.98
N HIS A 306 -13.93 -42.19 48.23
CA HIS A 306 -13.40 -42.92 49.40
C HIS A 306 -11.87 -43.02 49.33
N LEU A 307 -11.25 -42.60 50.45
CA LEU A 307 -9.91 -42.90 50.99
C LEU A 307 -8.68 -42.31 50.29
#